data_AF-A0A7K1CA99-F1
#
_entry.id   AF-A0A7K1CA99-F1
#
_cell.length_a   1.000
_cell.length_b   1.000
_cell.length_c   1.000
_cell.angle_alpha   90.00
_cell.angle_beta   90.00
_cell.angle_gamma   90.00
#
_symmetry.space_group_name_H-M   'P 1'
#
loop_
_entity.id
_entity.type
_entity.pdbx_description
1 polymer ?
#
loop_
_entity_poly.entity_id
_entity_poly.type
_entity_poly.pdbx_seq_one_letter_code
_entity_poly.pdbx_strand_id
1 'polypeptide(L)'
;MESNTVNFAHAARTLAHEARVRGLLVPGFRCPPRILGVDRSLRRWDGGATVAVRVKGRPWVAVVADMIEGMVVANQLVPPVADRLRAEMWLALGFV
;
A
#
# COMPACT_ATOMS: atom_id res chain seq x y z
N MET A 1 -5.96 -16.66 5.48
CA MET A 1 -5.51 -16.05 6.75
C MET A 1 -6.06 -14.63 6.83
N GLU A 2 -6.75 -14.29 7.92
CA GLU A 2 -7.38 -12.97 8.10
C GLU A 2 -6.32 -11.89 8.35
N SER A 3 -6.55 -10.67 7.88
CA SER A 3 -5.64 -9.55 8.11
C SER A 3 -5.79 -9.01 9.55
N ASN A 4 -4.67 -8.76 10.23
CA ASN A 4 -4.64 -8.05 11.51
C ASN A 4 -3.69 -6.84 11.43
N THR A 5 -3.85 -5.89 12.35
CA THR A 5 -3.11 -4.61 12.42
C THR A 5 -1.59 -4.80 12.51
N VAL A 6 -1.11 -5.86 13.15
CA VAL A 6 0.32 -6.21 13.20
C VAL A 6 0.87 -6.51 11.81
N ASN A 7 0.17 -7.35 11.05
CA ASN A 7 0.56 -7.69 9.67
C ASN A 7 0.51 -6.45 8.77
N PHE A 8 -0.52 -5.61 8.92
CA PHE A 8 -0.63 -4.34 8.21
C PHE A 8 0.56 -3.41 8.50
N ALA A 9 0.91 -3.23 9.78
CA ALA A 9 2.04 -2.39 10.18
C ALA A 9 3.39 -2.94 9.67
N HIS A 10 3.56 -4.26 9.69
CA HIS A 10 4.74 -4.91 9.12
C HIS A 10 4.85 -4.65 7.61
N ALA A 11 3.79 -4.93 6.85
CA ALA A 11 3.77 -4.68 5.41
C ALA A 11 4.00 -3.20 5.09
N ALA A 12 3.39 -2.28 5.84
CA ALA A 12 3.59 -0.84 5.63
C ALA A 12 5.05 -0.43 5.79
N ARG A 13 5.78 -1.00 6.76
CA ARG A 13 7.22 -0.74 6.95
C ARG A 13 8.06 -1.32 5.81
N THR A 14 7.78 -2.55 5.38
CA THR A 14 8.45 -3.17 4.24
C THR A 14 8.27 -2.34 2.97
N LEU A 15 7.03 -1.97 2.63
CA LEU A 15 6.74 -1.15 1.45
C LEU A 15 7.37 0.24 1.53
N ALA A 16 7.40 0.84 2.73
CA ALA A 16 8.06 2.13 2.95
C ALA A 16 9.58 2.07 2.78
N HIS A 17 10.20 0.95 3.16
CA HIS A 17 11.62 0.70 2.91
C HIS A 17 11.88 0.59 1.41
N GLU A 18 11.12 -0.27 0.71
CA GLU A 18 11.25 -0.48 -0.73
C GLU A 18 11.04 0.82 -1.54
N ALA A 19 10.05 1.63 -1.19
CA ALA A 19 9.81 2.91 -1.86
C ALA A 19 10.97 3.89 -1.63
N ARG A 20 11.50 3.96 -0.39
CA ARG A 20 12.59 4.88 -0.05
C ARG A 20 13.90 4.56 -0.78
N VAL A 21 14.28 3.28 -0.87
CA VAL A 21 15.50 2.88 -1.59
C VAL A 21 15.42 3.16 -3.10
N ARG A 22 14.21 3.34 -3.64
CA ARG A 22 13.94 3.72 -5.04
C ARG A 22 13.73 5.22 -5.25
N GLY A 23 13.85 6.04 -4.20
CA GLY A 23 13.60 7.49 -4.29
C GLY A 23 12.13 7.86 -4.54
N LEU A 24 11.19 6.95 -4.26
CA LEU A 24 9.75 7.18 -4.41
C LEU A 24 9.17 7.92 -3.21
N LEU A 25 8.07 8.63 -3.43
CA LEU A 25 7.25 9.16 -2.35
C LEU A 25 6.74 8.00 -1.49
N VAL A 26 6.91 8.13 -0.18
CA VAL A 26 6.45 7.14 0.81
C VAL A 26 5.11 7.63 1.39
N PRO A 27 3.96 7.07 0.97
CA PRO A 27 2.68 7.45 1.56
C PRO A 27 2.57 6.98 3.01
N GLY A 28 1.87 7.76 3.83
CA GLY A 28 1.43 7.30 5.13
C GLY A 28 0.37 6.22 5.00
N PHE A 29 0.62 5.01 5.51
CA PHE A 29 -0.39 3.97 5.59
C PHE A 29 -1.26 4.12 6.86
N ARG A 30 -2.57 3.94 6.70
CA ARG A 30 -3.58 4.00 7.78
C ARG A 30 -4.61 2.89 7.62
N CYS A 31 -5.27 2.51 8.71
CA CYS A 31 -6.43 1.61 8.69
C CYS A 31 -7.36 1.95 9.87
N PRO A 32 -8.70 2.04 9.70
CA PRO A 32 -9.45 1.96 8.44
C PRO A 32 -9.52 3.30 7.67
N PRO A 33 -10.07 3.32 6.44
CA PRO A 33 -10.46 4.56 5.75
C PRO A 33 -11.52 5.33 6.54
N ARG A 34 -11.50 6.66 6.44
CA ARG A 34 -12.53 7.55 7.03
C ARG A 34 -13.66 7.88 6.05
N ILE A 35 -13.89 6.98 5.10
CA ILE A 35 -14.96 7.06 4.10
C ILE A 35 -15.76 5.77 4.23
N LEU A 36 -17.07 5.88 4.38
CA LEU A 36 -17.94 4.71 4.55
C LEU A 36 -18.01 3.91 3.25
N GLY A 37 -18.02 2.58 3.37
CA GLY A 37 -18.22 1.67 2.24
C GLY A 37 -17.03 1.49 1.29
N VAL A 38 -15.87 2.10 1.56
CA VAL A 38 -14.68 1.94 0.70
C VAL A 38 -13.63 1.02 1.32
N ASP A 39 -12.98 0.25 0.44
CA ASP A 39 -11.89 -0.65 0.83
C ASP A 39 -10.54 0.06 0.91
N ARG A 40 -10.35 1.10 0.09
CA ARG A 40 -9.16 1.93 0.06
C ARG A 40 -9.52 3.37 -0.26
N SER A 41 -8.84 4.31 0.38
CA SER A 41 -8.88 5.73 0.03
C SER A 41 -7.47 6.29 -0.07
N LEU A 42 -7.28 7.27 -0.97
CA LEU A 42 -6.03 8.00 -1.11
C LEU A 42 -6.29 9.50 -0.98
N ARG A 43 -5.51 10.17 -0.13
CA ARG A 43 -5.52 11.63 0.01
C ARG A 43 -4.13 12.17 -0.33
N ARG A 44 -4.05 13.16 -1.21
CA ARG A 44 -2.82 13.89 -1.53
C ARG A 44 -2.80 15.25 -0.82
N TRP A 45 -1.62 15.76 -0.57
CA TRP A 45 -1.35 17.13 -0.15
C TRP A 45 0.05 17.52 -0.61
N ASP A 46 0.43 18.77 -0.42
CA ASP A 46 1.74 19.26 -0.86
C ASP A 46 2.87 18.48 -0.18
N GLY A 47 3.63 17.75 -1.00
CA GLY A 47 4.75 16.93 -0.56
C GLY A 47 4.40 15.55 0.02
N GLY A 48 3.15 15.08 -0.07
CA GLY A 48 2.79 13.79 0.54
C GLY A 48 1.47 13.15 0.09
N ALA A 49 1.29 11.89 0.51
CA ALA A 49 0.04 11.16 0.32
C ALA A 49 -0.24 10.22 1.51
N THR A 50 -1.51 9.95 1.78
CA THR A 50 -1.99 8.96 2.76
C THR A 50 -2.82 7.94 2.02
N VAL A 51 -2.50 6.67 2.23
CA VAL A 51 -3.30 5.53 1.78
C VAL A 51 -3.93 4.91 3.01
N ALA A 52 -5.26 4.91 3.07
CA ALA A 52 -5.99 4.19 4.10
C ALA A 52 -6.62 2.94 3.51
N VAL A 53 -6.50 1.79 4.19
CA VAL A 53 -7.01 0.49 3.73
C VAL A 53 -7.87 -0.16 4.81
N ARG A 54 -8.99 -0.76 4.41
CA ARG A 54 -9.84 -1.54 5.29
C ARG A 54 -9.17 -2.89 5.56
N VAL A 55 -8.97 -3.22 6.84
CA VAL A 55 -8.32 -4.47 7.27
C VAL A 55 -9.36 -5.49 7.74
N LYS A 56 -10.29 -5.07 8.60
CA LYS A 56 -11.28 -5.96 9.23
C LYS A 56 -12.17 -6.66 8.19
N GLY A 57 -12.28 -7.98 8.32
CA GLY A 57 -13.11 -8.82 7.44
C GLY A 57 -12.63 -8.88 6.00
N ARG A 58 -11.34 -8.60 5.73
CA ARG A 58 -10.74 -8.72 4.40
C ARG A 58 -9.64 -9.78 4.36
N PRO A 59 -9.55 -10.56 3.26
CA PRO A 59 -8.41 -11.45 3.04
C PRO A 59 -7.09 -10.67 3.05
N TRP A 60 -6.04 -11.25 3.64
CA TRP A 60 -4.74 -10.58 3.73
C TRP A 60 -4.19 -10.12 2.38
N VAL A 61 -4.30 -10.98 1.35
CA VAL A 61 -3.84 -10.67 -0.01
C VAL A 61 -4.56 -9.44 -0.60
N ALA A 62 -5.85 -9.24 -0.31
CA ALA A 62 -6.59 -8.08 -0.79
C ALA A 62 -6.12 -6.78 -0.10
N VAL A 63 -5.79 -6.86 1.19
CA VAL A 63 -5.21 -5.73 1.93
C VAL A 63 -3.85 -5.35 1.36
N VAL A 64 -2.98 -6.34 1.11
CA VAL A 64 -1.66 -6.10 0.50
C VAL A 64 -1.78 -5.51 -0.89
N ALA A 65 -2.66 -6.05 -1.74
CA ALA A 65 -2.91 -5.53 -3.08
C ALA A 65 -3.31 -4.04 -3.04
N ASP A 66 -4.21 -3.67 -2.12
CA ASP A 66 -4.62 -2.28 -1.92
C ASP A 66 -3.48 -1.39 -1.40
N MET A 67 -2.59 -1.91 -0.55
CA MET A 67 -1.40 -1.16 -0.10
C MET A 67 -0.42 -0.90 -1.25
N ILE A 68 -0.13 -1.92 -2.06
CA ILE A 68 0.74 -1.82 -3.24
C ILE A 68 0.14 -0.86 -4.26
N GLU A 69 -1.14 -1.00 -4.58
CA GLU A 69 -1.81 -0.10 -5.53
C GLU A 69 -1.88 1.33 -5.01
N GLY A 70 -2.03 1.50 -3.69
CA GLY A 70 -1.90 2.79 -3.04
C GLY A 70 -0.54 3.46 -3.27
N MET A 71 0.55 2.70 -3.23
CA MET A 71 1.90 3.19 -3.51
C MET A 71 2.08 3.62 -4.97
N VAL A 72 1.62 2.79 -5.92
CA VAL A 72 1.68 3.07 -7.36
C VAL A 72 0.92 4.36 -7.69
N VAL A 73 -0.33 4.46 -7.21
CA VAL A 73 -1.17 5.62 -7.47
C VAL A 73 -0.66 6.87 -6.74
N ALA A 74 -0.11 6.74 -5.52
CA ALA A 74 0.49 7.87 -4.81
C ALA A 74 1.67 8.48 -5.59
N ASN A 75 2.46 7.63 -6.24
CA ASN A 75 3.61 8.02 -7.06
C ASN A 75 3.28 8.30 -8.53
N GLN A 76 2.00 8.20 -8.92
CA GLN A 76 1.53 8.44 -10.29
C GLN A 76 2.26 7.61 -11.35
N LEU A 77 2.67 6.38 -10.99
CA LEU A 77 3.43 5.53 -11.89
C LEU A 77 2.52 4.95 -12.97
N VAL A 78 3.06 4.86 -14.19
CA VAL A 78 2.42 4.25 -15.36
C VAL A 78 3.22 3.04 -15.84
N PRO A 79 2.63 2.14 -16.66
CA PRO A 79 3.38 1.06 -17.29
C PRO A 79 4.58 1.57 -18.09
N PRO A 80 5.71 0.85 -18.11
CA PRO A 80 5.95 -0.46 -17.46
C PRO A 80 6.44 -0.36 -16.01
N VAL A 81 6.71 0.85 -15.51
CA VAL A 81 7.30 1.07 -14.17
C VAL A 81 6.33 0.64 -13.07
N ALA A 82 5.05 0.93 -13.26
CA ALA A 82 4.00 0.51 -12.32
C ALA A 82 3.97 -1.02 -12.13
N ASP A 83 4.07 -1.78 -13.22
CA ASP A 83 3.98 -3.24 -13.18
C ASP A 83 5.20 -3.86 -12.52
N ARG A 84 6.39 -3.32 -12.81
CA ARG A 84 7.63 -3.70 -12.15
C ARG A 84 7.56 -3.46 -10.64
N LEU A 85 7.10 -2.28 -10.21
CA LEU A 85 6.98 -1.97 -8.78
C LEU A 85 5.99 -2.91 -8.09
N ARG A 86 4.85 -3.23 -8.72
CA ARG A 86 3.89 -4.20 -8.16
C ARG A 86 4.56 -5.55 -7.92
N ALA A 87 5.26 -6.09 -8.92
CA ALA A 87 5.95 -7.37 -8.82
C ALA A 87 7.01 -7.37 -7.71
N GLU A 88 7.85 -6.33 -7.67
CA GLU A 88 8.89 -6.19 -6.64
C GLU A 88 8.30 -6.07 -5.22
N MET A 89 7.20 -5.34 -5.05
CA MET A 89 6.56 -5.19 -3.74
C MET A 89 5.87 -6.46 -3.26
N TRP A 90 5.30 -7.25 -4.17
CA TRP A 90 4.80 -8.60 -3.84
C TRP A 90 5.93 -9.50 -3.34
N LEU A 91 7.04 -9.54 -4.07
CA LEU A 91 8.23 -10.31 -3.69
C LEU A 91 8.79 -9.87 -2.34
N ALA A 92 8.91 -8.55 -2.11
CA ALA A 92 9.41 -8.00 -0.84
C ALA A 92 8.53 -8.37 0.37
N LEU A 93 7.24 -8.60 0.15
CA LEU A 93 6.30 -9.07 1.17
C LEU A 93 6.24 -10.59 1.30
N GLY A 94 7.07 -11.33 0.56
CA GLY A 94 7.18 -12.79 0.61
C GLY A 94 6.09 -13.54 -0.16
N PHE A 95 5.40 -12.88 -1.11
CA PHE A 95 4.50 -13.54 -2.02
C PHE A 95 5.28 -14.02 -3.25
N VAL A 96 5.00 -15.24 -3.70
CA VAL A 96 5.64 -15.91 -4.85
C VAL A 96 4.59 -16.16 -5.93
#